data_AF-A0A8J6PRH0-F1
#
_entry.id   AF-A0A8J6PRH0-F1
#
_cell.length_a   1.000
_cell.length_b   1.000
_cell.length_c   1.000
_cell.angle_alpha   90.00
_cell.angle_beta   90.00
_cell.angle_gamma   90.00
#
_symmetry.space_group_name_H-M   'P 1'
#
loop_
_entity.id
_entity.type
_entity.pdbx_description
1 polymer ?
#
loop_
_entity_poly.entity_id
_entity_poly.type
_entity_poly.pdbx_seq_one_letter_code
_entity_poly.pdbx_strand_id
1 'polypeptide(L)'
;MLQIVSREAIAAVSSLVGPERPGPIVVAHIAHMGHGYVVVDRLPEPGVLVAVSGRNVSAAGNPELLGLEDAREHLRGFVDAPASFEQLLRSAFDSVTVWPRIVHALESPPNEVVAPNARRLQAS
;
A
#
# COMPACT_ATOMS: atom_id res chain seq x y z
N MET A 1 -4.83 -18.99 -1.75
CA MET A 1 -6.14 -18.30 -1.64
C MET A 1 -5.95 -17.17 -0.66
N LEU A 2 -6.17 -15.94 -1.14
CA LEU A 2 -6.02 -14.77 -0.31
C LEU A 2 -7.22 -14.56 0.62
N GLN A 3 -6.97 -13.88 1.74
CA GLN A 3 -7.97 -13.58 2.76
C GLN A 3 -8.15 -12.06 2.86
N ILE A 4 -9.40 -11.58 2.80
CA ILE A 4 -9.71 -10.17 3.06
C ILE A 4 -9.50 -9.88 4.54
N VAL A 5 -8.79 -8.79 4.83
CA VAL A 5 -8.49 -8.30 6.18
C VAL A 5 -9.54 -7.26 6.59
N SER A 6 -10.08 -7.39 7.81
CA SER A 6 -10.98 -6.37 8.36
C SER A 6 -10.22 -5.07 8.60
N ARG A 7 -10.91 -3.94 8.58
CA ARG A 7 -10.29 -2.62 8.72
C ARG A 7 -9.48 -2.50 10.02
N GLU A 8 -10.01 -3.04 11.11
CA GLU A 8 -9.40 -3.01 12.44
C GLU A 8 -8.11 -3.84 12.49
N ALA A 9 -8.00 -4.86 11.65
CA ALA A 9 -6.84 -5.75 11.56
C ALA A 9 -5.77 -5.26 10.58
N ILE A 10 -6.02 -4.23 9.76
CA ILE A 10 -5.06 -3.73 8.76
C ILE A 10 -3.74 -3.31 9.42
N ALA A 11 -3.78 -2.66 10.58
CA ALA A 11 -2.57 -2.23 11.29
C ALA A 11 -1.66 -3.42 11.66
N ALA A 12 -2.24 -4.57 12.01
CA ALA A 12 -1.49 -5.77 12.40
C ALA A 12 -0.76 -6.44 11.23
N VAL A 13 -1.26 -6.26 10.00
CA VAL A 13 -0.70 -6.87 8.78
C VAL A 13 0.15 -5.89 7.95
N SER A 14 0.20 -4.62 8.36
CA SER A 14 0.90 -3.56 7.61
C SER A 14 2.42 -3.55 7.82
N SER A 15 2.96 -4.47 8.62
CA SER A 15 4.41 -4.61 8.85
C SER A 15 5.21 -4.91 7.58
N LEU A 16 4.57 -5.52 6.56
CA LEU A 16 5.16 -5.72 5.23
C LEU A 16 5.32 -4.42 4.44
N VAL A 17 4.58 -3.37 4.82
CA VAL A 17 4.58 -2.08 4.14
C VAL A 17 5.61 -1.20 4.82
N GLY A 18 6.58 -0.71 4.04
CA GLY A 18 7.56 0.25 4.55
C GLY A 18 6.91 1.58 4.96
N PRO A 19 7.70 2.52 5.52
CA PRO A 19 7.23 3.87 5.81
C PRO A 19 6.54 4.51 4.60
N GLU A 20 5.56 5.37 4.88
CA GLU A 20 4.89 6.13 3.82
C GLU A 20 5.91 6.89 2.98
N ARG A 21 5.80 6.73 1.66
CA ARG A 21 6.61 7.41 0.67
C ARG A 21 5.69 8.18 -0.27
N PRO A 22 6.16 9.29 -0.87
CA PRO A 22 5.40 9.99 -1.90
C PRO A 22 4.94 9.02 -2.99
N GLY A 23 3.63 8.96 -3.21
CA GLY A 23 2.99 7.92 -4.02
C GLY A 23 1.55 7.63 -3.57
N PRO A 24 0.90 6.58 -4.08
CA PRO A 24 -0.42 6.16 -3.67
C PRO A 24 -0.32 5.55 -2.27
N ILE A 25 -0.90 6.24 -1.31
CA ILE A 25 -0.92 5.84 0.10
C ILE A 25 -2.11 4.90 0.32
N VAL A 26 -2.15 3.76 -0.39
CA VAL A 26 -3.36 2.92 -0.48
C VAL A 26 -3.71 2.27 0.85
N VAL A 27 -2.72 1.67 1.53
CA VAL A 27 -2.93 0.95 2.80
C VAL A 27 -3.43 1.91 3.88
N ALA A 28 -2.76 3.06 4.06
CA ALA A 28 -3.18 4.04 5.05
C ALA A 28 -4.52 4.69 4.68
N HIS A 29 -4.79 4.92 3.38
CA HIS A 29 -6.10 5.41 2.94
C HIS A 29 -7.23 4.44 3.34
N ILE A 30 -7.05 3.14 3.13
CA ILE A 30 -8.06 2.14 3.52
C ILE A 30 -8.20 2.10 5.05
N ALA A 31 -7.10 2.10 5.80
CA ALA A 31 -7.14 2.09 7.26
C ALA A 31 -7.89 3.31 7.84
N HIS A 32 -7.63 4.51 7.31
CA HIS A 32 -8.21 5.75 7.84
C HIS A 32 -9.61 6.06 7.28
N MET A 33 -9.82 5.87 5.98
CA MET A 33 -11.05 6.30 5.29
C MET A 33 -12.03 5.14 5.01
N GLY A 34 -11.57 3.89 5.08
CA GLY A 34 -12.41 2.70 4.86
C GLY A 34 -12.78 2.42 3.40
N HIS A 35 -12.16 3.10 2.44
CA HIS A 35 -12.43 2.91 1.01
C HIS A 35 -11.41 2.00 0.34
N GLY A 36 -11.84 0.77 0.03
CA GLY A 36 -11.02 -0.27 -0.60
C GLY A 36 -10.95 -1.51 0.26
N TYR A 37 -10.01 -2.40 -0.05
CA TYR A 37 -9.81 -3.64 0.69
C TYR A 37 -8.33 -4.03 0.73
N VAL A 38 -7.97 -4.81 1.75
CA VAL A 38 -6.65 -5.41 1.91
C VAL A 38 -6.81 -6.91 1.91
N VAL A 39 -5.97 -7.62 1.17
CA VAL A 39 -5.89 -9.08 1.15
C VAL A 39 -4.47 -9.55 1.48
N VAL A 40 -4.37 -10.70 2.15
CA VAL A 40 -3.11 -11.35 2.56
C VAL A 40 -3.14 -12.85 2.30
N ASP A 41 -1.97 -13.51 2.21
CA ASP A 41 -1.90 -14.98 2.10
C ASP A 41 -2.31 -15.69 3.38
N ARG A 42 -1.94 -15.12 4.53
CA ARG A 42 -2.19 -15.74 5.83
C ARG A 42 -2.22 -14.71 6.95
N LEU A 43 -2.80 -15.15 8.07
CA LEU A 43 -2.78 -14.47 9.35
C LEU A 43 -2.22 -15.42 10.42
N PRO A 44 -1.63 -14.89 11.50
CA PRO A 44 -1.44 -13.47 11.80
C PRO A 44 -0.22 -12.83 11.12
N GLU A 45 0.69 -13.63 10.57
CA GLU A 45 1.96 -13.18 10.00
C GLU A 45 1.96 -13.30 8.47
N PRO A 46 1.50 -12.27 7.74
CA PRO A 46 1.40 -12.31 6.28
C PRO A 46 2.79 -12.39 5.65
N GLY A 47 2.91 -13.20 4.59
CA GLY A 47 4.07 -13.22 3.70
C GLY A 47 3.88 -12.32 2.47
N VAL A 48 2.64 -12.01 2.11
CA VAL A 48 2.29 -11.06 1.04
C VAL A 48 1.04 -10.27 1.42
N LEU A 49 0.99 -9.02 0.96
CA LEU A 49 -0.15 -8.12 1.13
C LEU A 49 -0.44 -7.42 -0.20
N VAL A 50 -1.73 -7.33 -0.54
CA VAL A 50 -2.23 -6.48 -1.63
C VAL A 50 -3.35 -5.59 -1.09
N ALA A 51 -3.23 -4.29 -1.32
CA ALA A 51 -4.20 -3.28 -0.95
C ALA A 51 -4.73 -2.60 -2.21
N VAL A 52 -6.06 -2.50 -2.33
CA VAL A 52 -6.74 -1.98 -3.51
C VAL A 52 -7.72 -0.88 -3.11
N SER A 53 -7.55 0.32 -3.69
CA SER A 53 -8.51 1.41 -3.57
C SER A 53 -8.75 2.04 -4.93
N GLY A 54 -9.96 1.82 -5.48
CA GLY A 54 -10.28 2.17 -6.87
C GLY A 54 -9.34 1.46 -7.84
N ARG A 55 -8.54 2.23 -8.58
CA ARG A 55 -7.51 1.71 -9.51
C ARG A 55 -6.08 1.80 -8.96
N ASN A 56 -5.89 2.25 -7.72
CA ASN A 56 -4.58 2.31 -7.09
C ASN A 56 -4.36 1.03 -6.29
N VAL A 57 -3.22 0.38 -6.52
CA VAL A 57 -2.87 -0.87 -5.87
C VAL A 57 -1.51 -0.73 -5.21
N SER A 58 -1.39 -1.16 -3.96
CA SER A 58 -0.10 -1.34 -3.29
C SER A 58 0.11 -2.82 -3.00
N ALA A 59 1.28 -3.36 -3.35
CA ALA A 59 1.64 -4.74 -3.02
C ALA A 59 3.00 -4.80 -2.33
N ALA A 60 3.15 -5.70 -1.36
CA ALA A 60 4.36 -5.88 -0.58
C ALA A 60 4.55 -7.35 -0.16
N GLY A 61 5.78 -7.73 0.18
CA GLY A 61 6.13 -9.10 0.59
C GLY A 61 6.62 -9.98 -0.57
N ASN A 62 6.37 -11.29 -0.48
CA ASN A 62 6.83 -12.28 -1.45
C ASN A 62 5.78 -12.54 -2.56
N PRO A 63 6.05 -12.17 -3.82
CA PRO A 63 5.11 -12.41 -4.93
C PRO A 63 4.92 -13.89 -5.28
N GLU A 64 5.82 -14.80 -4.87
CA GLU A 64 5.66 -16.24 -5.11
C GLU A 64 4.47 -16.86 -4.33
N LEU A 65 3.95 -16.12 -3.34
CA LEU A 65 2.77 -16.51 -2.58
C LEU A 65 1.46 -16.14 -3.31
N LEU A 66 1.53 -15.47 -4.46
CA LEU A 66 0.39 -15.11 -5.30
C LEU A 66 0.31 -16.01 -6.53
N GLY A 67 -0.88 -16.59 -6.76
CA GLY A 67 -1.18 -17.22 -8.04
C GLY A 67 -1.44 -16.19 -9.15
N LEU A 68 -1.43 -16.66 -10.41
CA LEU A 68 -1.80 -15.80 -11.55
C LEU A 68 -3.25 -15.30 -11.48
N GLU A 69 -4.15 -16.09 -10.89
CA GLU A 69 -5.55 -15.69 -10.68
C GLU A 69 -5.65 -14.58 -9.64
N ASP A 70 -4.99 -14.73 -8.48
CA ASP A 70 -4.91 -13.69 -7.46
C ASP A 70 -4.32 -12.38 -8.03
N ALA A 71 -3.27 -12.49 -8.85
CA ALA A 71 -2.66 -11.35 -9.52
C ALA A 71 -3.63 -10.66 -10.49
N ARG A 72 -4.36 -11.43 -11.31
CA ARG A 72 -5.35 -10.87 -12.26
C ARG A 72 -6.51 -10.20 -11.54
N GLU A 73 -6.91 -10.72 -10.40
CA GLU A 73 -8.02 -10.20 -9.60
C GLU A 73 -7.63 -8.89 -8.87
N HIS A 74 -6.47 -8.86 -8.21
CA HIS A 74 -6.15 -7.78 -7.26
C HIS A 74 -5.05 -6.80 -7.73
N LEU A 75 -4.20 -7.18 -8.70
CA LEU A 75 -3.08 -6.34 -9.16
C LEU A 75 -3.40 -5.56 -10.44
N ARG A 76 -4.66 -5.19 -10.66
CA ARG A 76 -5.09 -4.45 -11.85
C ARG A 76 -5.16 -2.94 -11.60
N GLY A 77 -4.42 -2.16 -12.39
CA GLY A 77 -4.46 -0.70 -12.36
C GLY A 77 -3.07 -0.09 -12.22
N PHE A 78 -2.95 0.93 -11.36
CA PHE A 78 -1.69 1.58 -11.02
C PHE A 78 -1.06 0.88 -9.82
N VAL A 79 -0.24 -0.14 -10.12
CA VAL A 79 0.42 -0.97 -9.13
C VAL A 79 1.70 -0.30 -8.64
N ASP A 80 1.79 -0.09 -7.33
CA ASP A 80 3.00 0.24 -6.60
C ASP A 80 3.48 -1.00 -5.85
N ALA A 81 4.57 -1.61 -6.32
CA ALA A 81 5.12 -2.84 -5.77
C ALA A 81 6.65 -2.87 -5.93
N PRO A 82 7.38 -3.64 -5.10
CA PRO A 82 8.79 -3.92 -5.31
C PRO A 82 9.05 -4.58 -6.68
N ALA A 83 10.27 -4.42 -7.21
CA ALA A 83 10.67 -4.98 -8.50
C ALA A 83 10.51 -6.52 -8.57
N SER A 84 10.54 -7.22 -7.43
CA SER A 84 10.28 -8.67 -7.37
C SER A 84 8.91 -9.08 -7.94
N PHE A 85 7.92 -8.18 -7.94
CA PHE A 85 6.59 -8.45 -8.50
C PHE A 85 6.54 -8.36 -10.04
N GLU A 86 7.60 -7.88 -10.70
CA GLU A 86 7.57 -7.62 -12.15
C GLU A 86 7.27 -8.88 -12.96
N GLN A 87 7.92 -10.00 -12.65
CA GLN A 87 7.70 -11.25 -13.37
C GLN A 87 6.26 -11.76 -13.21
N LEU A 88 5.70 -11.68 -12.00
CA LEU A 88 4.31 -12.05 -11.74
C LEU A 88 3.36 -11.20 -12.56
N LEU A 89 3.54 -9.87 -12.56
CA LEU A 89 2.72 -8.93 -13.31
C LEU A 89 2.77 -9.21 -14.82
N ARG A 90 3.97 -9.41 -15.37
CA ARG A 90 4.17 -9.72 -16.80
C ARG A 90 3.58 -11.07 -17.20
N SER A 91 3.48 -12.01 -16.26
CA SER A 91 2.86 -13.32 -16.50
C SER A 91 1.33 -13.26 -16.39
N ALA A 92 0.79 -12.36 -15.55
CA ALA A 92 -0.63 -12.21 -15.31
C ALA A 92 -1.34 -11.37 -16.38
N PHE A 93 -0.65 -10.39 -16.98
CA PHE A 93 -1.23 -9.39 -17.87
C PHE A 93 -0.45 -9.26 -19.19
N ASP A 94 -1.18 -9.16 -20.32
CA ASP A 94 -0.60 -9.00 -21.66
C ASP A 94 0.12 -7.64 -21.85
N SER A 95 -0.28 -6.62 -21.08
CA SER A 95 0.28 -5.28 -21.15
C SER A 95 0.69 -4.77 -19.77
N VAL A 96 1.99 -4.75 -19.49
CA VAL A 96 2.58 -4.14 -18.30
C VAL A 96 3.53 -3.02 -18.74
N THR A 97 3.25 -1.81 -18.27
CA THR A 97 4.09 -0.64 -18.55
C THR A 97 4.59 -0.07 -17.24
N VAL A 98 5.91 0.11 -17.14
CA VAL A 98 6.51 0.84 -16.02
C VAL A 98 6.18 2.32 -16.22
N TRP A 99 5.50 2.92 -15.24
CA TRP A 99 5.20 4.34 -15.26
C TRP A 99 6.12 5.06 -14.27
N PRO A 100 7.11 5.85 -14.75
CA PRO A 100 7.92 6.69 -13.87
C PRO A 100 7.01 7.72 -13.18
N ARG A 101 7.02 7.72 -11.85
CA ARG A 101 6.33 8.77 -11.10
C ARG A 101 7.20 10.01 -10.98
N ILE A 102 6.58 11.16 -11.20
CA ILE A 102 7.19 12.46 -10.94
C ILE A 102 6.77 12.86 -9.53
N VAL A 103 7.75 12.96 -8.63
CA VAL A 103 7.54 13.42 -7.25
C VAL A 103 8.15 14.81 -7.10
N HIS A 104 7.34 15.78 -6.73
CA HIS A 104 7.83 17.11 -6.35
C HIS A 104 8.20 17.08 -4.87
N ALA A 105 9.49 16.93 -4.58
CA ALA A 105 10.00 17.00 -3.21
C ALA A 105 10.03 18.47 -2.74
N LEU A 106 9.72 18.70 -1.47
CA LEU A 106 9.95 20.01 -0.85
C LEU A 106 11.45 20.20 -0.62
N GLU A 107 12.01 21.32 -1.08
CA GLU A 107 13.43 21.65 -0.92
C GLU A 107 13.80 21.99 0.53
N SER A 108 12.81 22.29 1.36
CA SER A 108 12.97 22.58 2.78
C SER A 108 11.76 22.04 3.54
N PRO A 109 11.94 21.63 4.81
CA PRO A 109 10.81 21.21 5.63
C PRO A 109 9.75 22.32 5.67
N PRO A 110 8.45 21.97 5.72
CA PRO A 110 7.40 22.97 5.82
C PRO A 110 7.66 23.83 7.06
N ASN A 111 7.53 25.16 6.92
CA ASN A 111 7.57 26.06 8.05
C ASN A 111 6.55 25.57 9.08
N GLU A 112 7.00 25.39 10.32
CA GLU A 112 6.13 24.97 11.42
C GLU A 112 5.03 26.03 11.55
N VAL A 113 3.80 25.67 11.17
CA VAL A 113 2.65 26.56 11.35
C VAL A 113 2.31 26.53 12.84
N VAL A 114 2.78 27.54 13.58
CA VAL A 114 2.27 27.78 14.93
C VAL A 114 0.81 28.18 14.78
N ALA A 115 -0.10 27.23 15.00
CA ALA A 115 -1.52 27.56 15.04
C ALA A 115 -1.73 28.64 16.13
N PRO A 116 -2.54 29.68 15.89
CA PRO A 116 -2.66 30.84 16.79
C PRO A 116 -2.94 30.50 18.27
N ASN A 117 -3.45 29.29 18.52
CA ASN A 117 -3.84 28.80 19.84
C ASN A 117 -3.23 27.44 20.23
N ALA A 118 -2.15 26.99 19.58
CA ALA A 118 -1.51 25.73 19.97
C ALA A 118 -0.81 25.87 21.34
N ARG A 119 -1.48 25.46 22.42
CA ARG A 119 -0.81 25.21 23.71
C ARG A 119 -0.19 23.82 23.67
N ARG A 120 1.14 23.76 23.82
CA ARG A 120 1.88 22.50 24.03
C ARG A 120 1.39 21.88 25.34
N LEU A 121 0.71 20.74 25.27
CA LEU A 121 0.39 19.94 26.45
C LEU A 121 1.71 19.41 27.02
N GLN A 122 2.08 19.87 28.21
CA GLN A 122 3.18 19.27 28.95
C GLN A 122 2.66 17.98 29.58
N ALA A 123 3.28 16.84 29.24
CA ALA A 123 3.04 15.59 29.94
C ALA A 123 3.50 15.76 31.40
N SER A 124 2.59 15.43 32.33
CA SER A 124 2.85 15.35 33.77
C SER A 124 3.27 13.93 34.15
#